data_AF-A0A530L915-F1
#
_entry.id   AF-A0A530L915-F1
#
_cell.length_a   1.000
_cell.length_b   1.000
_cell.length_c   1.000
_cell.angle_alpha   90.00
_cell.angle_beta   90.00
_cell.angle_gamma   90.00
#
_symmetry.space_group_name_H-M   'P 1'
#
loop_
_entity.id
_entity.type
_entity.pdbx_description
1 polymer ?
#
loop_
_entity_poly.entity_id
_entity_poly.type
_entity_poly.pdbx_seq_one_letter_code
_entity_poly.pdbx_strand_id
1 'polypeptide(L)'
;MRPTAAGLAFVETAQAIEERLRLLEDKMDAIKGVRAGSLRLGVVSTAKYFAPRLMAAFMKEHPDIDMRLAIGNRAETIDNLKNHDIDIALMGRPAKEVPVRASVFGDHPLVIIAPPDHPLASVREISKERIAQEHFLIRESGSGTRISLEIFLSDVPG
;
A
#
# COMPACT_ATOMS: atom_id res chain seq x y z
N MET A 1 -19.79 15.75 -10.56
CA MET A 1 -20.26 16.80 -9.62
C MET A 1 -19.11 17.05 -8.64
N ARG A 2 -18.73 18.30 -8.33
CA ARG A 2 -17.67 18.60 -7.35
C ARG A 2 -18.30 19.17 -6.06
N PRO A 3 -17.89 18.72 -4.86
CA PRO A 3 -18.43 19.26 -3.61
C PRO A 3 -18.09 20.75 -3.44
N THR A 4 -18.95 21.49 -2.74
CA THR A 4 -18.65 22.85 -2.27
C THR A 4 -17.70 22.78 -1.06
N ALA A 5 -17.13 23.92 -0.64
CA ALA A 5 -16.32 23.97 0.58
C ALA A 5 -17.09 23.47 1.83
N ALA A 6 -18.38 23.82 1.94
CA ALA A 6 -19.25 23.29 2.98
C ALA A 6 -19.49 21.78 2.84
N GLY A 7 -19.61 21.28 1.60
CA GLY A 7 -19.74 19.85 1.32
C GLY A 7 -18.50 19.05 1.72
N LEU A 8 -17.29 19.57 1.47
CA LEU A 8 -16.04 18.94 1.89
C LEU A 8 -15.95 18.84 3.43
N ALA A 9 -16.23 19.94 4.14
CA ALA A 9 -16.24 19.96 5.61
C ALA A 9 -17.29 18.99 6.19
N PHE A 10 -18.45 18.87 5.53
CA PHE A 10 -19.48 17.90 5.92
C PHE A 10 -19.00 16.46 5.75
N VAL A 11 -18.40 16.11 4.61
CA VAL A 11 -17.89 14.76 4.34
C VAL A 11 -16.82 14.37 5.36
N GLU A 12 -15.86 15.26 5.64
CA GLU A 12 -14.81 15.02 6.63
C GLU A 12 -15.41 14.74 8.02
N THR A 13 -16.39 15.55 8.44
CA THR A 13 -17.06 15.36 9.74
C THR A 13 -17.89 14.07 9.78
N ALA A 14 -18.61 13.76 8.70
CA ALA A 14 -19.43 12.55 8.61
C ALA A 14 -18.56 11.28 8.70
N GLN A 15 -17.43 11.25 7.98
CA GLN A 15 -16.46 10.15 8.06
C GLN A 15 -15.90 9.99 9.48
N ALA A 16 -15.59 11.10 10.17
CA ALA A 16 -15.12 11.06 11.55
C ALA A 16 -16.19 10.51 12.53
N ILE A 17 -17.47 10.83 12.31
CA ILE A 17 -18.58 10.30 13.12
C ILE A 17 -18.75 8.80 12.88
N GLU A 18 -18.75 8.36 11.61
CA GLU A 18 -18.86 6.94 11.26
C GLU A 18 -17.73 6.12 11.89
N GLU A 19 -16.50 6.63 11.85
CA GLU A 19 -15.36 5.98 12.48
C GLU A 19 -15.54 5.88 14.01
N ARG A 20 -16.05 6.94 14.64
CA ARG A 20 -16.29 6.93 16.09
C ARG A 20 -17.37 5.94 16.49
N LEU A 21 -18.39 5.76 15.66
CA LEU A 21 -19.44 4.77 15.86
C LEU A 21 -18.91 3.35 15.69
N ARG A 22 -18.11 3.09 14.65
CA ARG A 22 -17.45 1.78 14.46
C ARG A 22 -16.57 1.39 15.64
N LEU A 23 -15.73 2.32 16.11
CA LEU A 23 -14.88 2.09 17.29
C LEU A 23 -15.68 1.84 18.58
N LEU A 24 -16.89 2.42 18.69
CA LEU A 24 -17.78 2.14 19.80
C LEU A 24 -18.35 0.73 19.71
N GLU A 25 -18.79 0.30 18.53
CA GLU A 25 -19.27 -1.06 18.28
C GLU A 25 -18.20 -2.11 18.62
N ASP A 26 -16.97 -1.93 18.11
CA ASP A 26 -15.84 -2.83 18.41
C ASP A 26 -15.57 -2.93 19.92
N LYS A 27 -15.64 -1.80 20.64
CA LYS A 27 -15.48 -1.78 22.11
C LYS A 27 -16.62 -2.50 22.82
N MET A 28 -17.84 -2.34 22.35
CA MET A 28 -19.01 -3.01 22.92
C MET A 28 -18.94 -4.52 22.72
N ASP A 29 -18.47 -4.98 21.56
CA ASP A 29 -18.31 -6.40 21.27
C ASP A 29 -17.17 -7.03 22.09
N ALA A 30 -16.05 -6.31 22.24
CA ALA A 30 -14.98 -6.72 23.14
C ALA A 30 -15.45 -6.85 24.61
N ILE A 31 -16.28 -5.92 25.10
CA ILE A 31 -16.87 -5.98 26.46
C ILE A 31 -17.80 -7.19 26.61
N LYS A 32 -18.56 -7.53 25.56
CA LYS A 32 -19.45 -8.70 25.55
C LYS A 32 -18.68 -10.04 25.45
N GLY A 33 -17.35 -10.00 25.38
CA GLY A 33 -16.52 -11.19 25.20
C GLY A 33 -16.63 -11.79 23.80
N VAL A 34 -17.23 -11.07 22.86
CA VAL A 34 -17.23 -11.46 21.45
C VAL A 34 -15.85 -11.05 20.92
N ARG A 35 -15.02 -12.02 20.52
CA ARG A 35 -13.76 -11.73 19.81
C ARG A 35 -14.01 -11.29 18.36
N ALA A 36 -15.15 -10.66 18.09
CA ALA A 36 -15.53 -10.20 16.77
C ALA A 36 -14.94 -8.81 16.52
N GLY A 37 -14.48 -8.61 15.30
CA GLY A 37 -14.02 -7.34 14.78
C GLY A 37 -13.79 -7.49 13.28
N SER A 38 -13.73 -6.37 12.57
CA SER A 38 -13.38 -6.36 11.15
C SER A 38 -12.05 -5.64 10.94
N LEU A 39 -11.19 -6.18 10.08
CA LEU A 39 -9.93 -5.56 9.71
C LEU A 39 -9.80 -5.47 8.20
N ARG A 40 -9.70 -4.24 7.68
CA ARG A 40 -9.55 -3.94 6.26
C ARG A 40 -8.10 -3.63 5.95
N LEU A 41 -7.46 -4.57 5.25
CA LEU A 41 -6.05 -4.51 4.88
C LEU A 41 -5.93 -4.01 3.44
N GLY A 42 -5.37 -2.83 3.25
CA GLY A 42 -4.92 -2.35 1.95
C GLY A 42 -3.49 -2.80 1.66
N VAL A 43 -3.25 -3.32 0.46
CA VAL A 43 -1.93 -3.79 0.05
C VAL A 43 -1.58 -3.24 -1.32
N VAL A 44 -0.34 -2.77 -1.46
CA VAL A 44 0.15 -2.40 -2.79
C VAL A 44 0.26 -3.63 -3.69
N SER A 45 0.09 -3.45 -4.99
CA SER A 45 0.13 -4.54 -5.99
C SER A 45 1.36 -5.45 -5.91
N THR A 46 2.49 -4.95 -5.38
CA THR A 46 3.71 -5.75 -5.18
C THR A 46 3.69 -6.60 -3.90
N ALA A 47 2.84 -6.27 -2.93
CA ALA A 47 2.67 -7.02 -1.68
C ALA A 47 1.67 -8.18 -1.81
N LYS A 48 0.90 -8.24 -2.92
CA LYS A 48 -0.09 -9.30 -3.17
C LYS A 48 0.48 -10.72 -3.13
N TYR A 49 1.79 -10.88 -3.33
CA TYR A 49 2.45 -12.19 -3.36
C TYR A 49 2.67 -12.80 -1.98
N PHE A 50 2.66 -11.99 -0.91
CA PHE A 50 2.88 -12.46 0.46
C PHE A 50 1.75 -12.11 1.42
N ALA A 51 1.03 -11.00 1.18
CA ALA A 51 -0.02 -10.53 2.08
C ALA A 51 -1.15 -11.56 2.31
N PRO A 52 -1.66 -12.29 1.30
CA PRO A 52 -2.66 -13.34 1.54
C PRO A 52 -2.17 -14.44 2.49
N ARG A 53 -0.89 -14.79 2.44
CA ARG A 53 -0.29 -15.79 3.34
C ARG A 53 -0.21 -15.28 4.78
N LEU A 54 0.17 -14.01 4.96
CA LEU A 54 0.16 -13.36 6.28
C LEU A 54 -1.26 -13.29 6.84
N MET A 55 -2.24 -12.92 6.00
CA MET A 55 -3.65 -12.86 6.35
C MET A 55 -4.18 -14.23 6.79
N ALA A 56 -3.87 -15.29 6.05
CA ALA A 56 -4.28 -16.65 6.40
C ALA A 56 -3.69 -17.12 7.74
N ALA A 57 -2.42 -16.80 8.02
CA ALA A 57 -1.79 -17.11 9.31
C ALA A 57 -2.49 -16.37 10.47
N PHE A 58 -2.78 -15.08 10.29
CA PHE A 58 -3.48 -14.27 11.27
C PHE A 58 -4.92 -14.77 11.54
N MET A 59 -5.69 -15.05 10.48
CA MET A 59 -7.07 -15.58 10.62
C MET A 59 -7.10 -16.95 11.32
N LYS A 60 -6.04 -17.75 11.20
CA LYS A 60 -5.93 -19.03 11.91
C LYS A 60 -5.76 -18.82 13.43
N GLU A 61 -5.02 -17.80 13.84
CA GLU A 61 -4.80 -17.45 15.25
C GLU A 61 -5.99 -16.66 15.84
N HIS A 62 -6.72 -15.95 14.98
CA HIS A 62 -7.86 -15.10 15.33
C HIS A 62 -9.09 -15.43 14.46
N PRO A 63 -9.73 -16.59 14.66
CA PRO A 63 -10.83 -17.06 13.80
C PRO A 63 -12.09 -16.20 13.86
N ASP A 64 -12.23 -15.38 14.90
CA ASP A 64 -13.38 -14.53 15.12
C ASP A 64 -13.27 -13.15 14.43
N ILE A 65 -12.13 -12.85 13.77
CA ILE A 65 -11.90 -11.57 13.06
C ILE A 65 -12.25 -11.71 11.57
N ASP A 66 -13.15 -10.86 11.06
CA ASP A 66 -13.43 -10.72 9.61
C ASP A 66 -12.33 -9.89 8.95
N MET A 67 -11.57 -10.48 8.03
CA MET A 67 -10.52 -9.77 7.29
C MET A 67 -10.92 -9.50 5.85
N ARG A 68 -10.80 -8.24 5.42
CA ARG A 68 -11.02 -7.83 4.02
C ARG A 68 -9.72 -7.33 3.40
N LEU A 69 -9.44 -7.78 2.19
CA LEU A 69 -8.24 -7.40 1.45
C LEU A 69 -8.61 -6.46 0.30
N ALA A 70 -7.97 -5.29 0.26
CA ALA A 70 -8.01 -4.38 -0.88
C ALA A 70 -6.63 -4.32 -1.53
N ILE A 71 -6.54 -4.58 -2.83
CA ILE A 71 -5.28 -4.52 -3.59
C ILE A 71 -5.33 -3.30 -4.52
N GLY A 72 -4.32 -2.44 -4.43
CA GLY A 72 -4.22 -1.24 -5.28
C GLY A 72 -2.78 -0.82 -5.57
N ASN A 73 -2.59 0.27 -6.32
CA ASN A 73 -1.28 0.92 -6.40
C ASN A 73 -1.01 1.80 -5.15
N ARG A 74 0.13 2.51 -5.12
CA ARG A 74 0.48 3.36 -3.97
C ARG A 74 -0.55 4.47 -3.76
N ALA A 75 -0.93 5.17 -4.82
CA ALA A 75 -1.86 6.30 -4.74
C ALA A 75 -3.23 5.84 -4.22
N GLU A 76 -3.80 4.80 -4.82
CA GLU A 76 -5.08 4.20 -4.40
C GLU A 76 -5.05 3.74 -2.94
N THR A 77 -3.96 3.07 -2.51
CA THR A 77 -3.85 2.60 -1.13
C THR A 77 -3.82 3.76 -0.13
N ILE A 78 -3.15 4.87 -0.48
CA ILE A 78 -3.10 6.06 0.38
C ILE A 78 -4.47 6.75 0.44
N ASP A 79 -5.16 6.85 -0.69
CA ASP A 79 -6.49 7.48 -0.72
C ASP A 79 -7.52 6.64 0.06
N ASN A 80 -7.46 5.31 -0.06
CA ASN A 80 -8.26 4.41 0.76
C ASN A 80 -7.94 4.58 2.26
N LEU A 81 -6.68 4.79 2.63
CA LEU A 81 -6.29 5.04 4.02
C LEU A 81 -6.82 6.39 4.53
N LYS A 82 -6.76 7.44 3.71
CA LYS A 82 -7.31 8.77 4.02
C LYS A 82 -8.81 8.74 4.25
N ASN A 83 -9.52 8.00 3.40
CA ASN A 83 -10.97 7.90 3.42
C ASN A 83 -11.48 6.89 4.45
N HIS A 84 -10.59 6.27 5.24
CA HIS A 84 -10.93 5.20 6.17
C HIS A 84 -11.62 4.01 5.50
N ASP A 85 -11.31 3.73 4.23
CA ASP A 85 -11.77 2.53 3.50
C ASP A 85 -10.94 1.30 3.88
N ILE A 86 -9.70 1.53 4.35
CA ILE A 86 -8.81 0.53 4.93
C ILE A 86 -8.30 1.01 6.29
N ASP A 87 -7.95 0.07 7.16
CA ASP A 87 -7.44 0.34 8.51
C ASP A 87 -5.90 0.27 8.55
N ILE A 88 -5.32 -0.63 7.73
CA ILE A 88 -3.86 -0.86 7.65
C ILE A 88 -3.43 -0.87 6.19
N ALA A 89 -2.31 -0.23 5.90
CA ALA A 89 -1.66 -0.27 4.59
C ALA A 89 -0.33 -1.04 4.64
N LEU A 90 -0.20 -2.11 3.85
CA LEU A 90 1.08 -2.77 3.56
C LEU A 90 1.67 -2.19 2.28
N MET A 91 2.74 -1.42 2.41
CA MET A 91 3.35 -0.68 1.30
C MET A 91 4.84 -0.42 1.51
N GLY A 92 5.56 -0.10 0.43
CA GLY A 92 7.01 0.07 0.47
C GLY A 92 7.50 1.35 1.15
N ARG A 93 6.74 2.44 1.08
CA ARG A 93 7.05 3.70 1.78
C ARG A 93 5.79 4.24 2.42
N PRO A 94 5.81 4.65 3.71
CA PRO A 94 4.65 5.23 4.38
C PRO A 94 4.07 6.43 3.64
N ALA A 95 2.76 6.65 3.81
CA ALA A 95 2.11 7.89 3.40
C ALA A 95 2.72 9.07 4.18
N LYS A 96 3.03 10.16 3.48
CA LYS A 96 3.42 11.44 4.12
C LYS A 96 2.22 12.36 4.29
N GLU A 97 1.17 12.10 3.54
CA GLU A 97 -0.04 12.90 3.39
C GLU A 97 -1.06 12.63 4.50
N VAL A 98 -0.83 11.62 5.34
CA VAL A 98 -1.73 11.16 6.41
C VAL A 98 -0.91 10.93 7.66
N PRO A 99 -1.34 11.39 8.85
CA PRO A 99 -0.68 11.04 10.10
C PRO A 99 -0.86 9.53 10.36
N VAL A 100 0.22 8.78 10.22
CA VAL A 100 0.24 7.32 10.39
C VAL A 100 1.34 6.89 11.34
N ARG A 101 1.10 5.78 12.05
CA ARG A 101 2.18 5.04 12.69
C ARG A 101 2.72 4.02 11.69
N ALA A 102 3.99 4.15 11.32
CA ALA A 102 4.66 3.22 10.42
C ALA A 102 5.58 2.27 11.19
N SER A 103 5.63 1.01 10.76
CA SER A 103 6.57 0.02 11.26
C SER A 103 7.13 -0.78 10.07
N VAL A 104 8.45 -1.01 10.09
CA VAL A 104 9.13 -1.81 9.08
C VAL A 104 9.15 -3.27 9.55
N PHE A 105 8.73 -4.19 8.69
CA PHE A 105 8.68 -5.62 9.00
C PHE A 105 9.57 -6.48 8.08
N GLY A 106 10.17 -5.88 7.05
CA GLY A 106 11.07 -6.58 6.14
C GLY A 106 11.42 -5.76 4.91
N ASP A 107 12.44 -6.23 4.19
CA ASP A 107 12.88 -5.64 2.94
C ASP A 107 11.97 -6.01 1.78
N HIS A 108 11.83 -5.08 0.84
CA HIS A 108 11.09 -5.28 -0.41
C HIS A 108 11.97 -4.87 -1.60
N PRO A 109 12.92 -5.73 -2.01
CA PRO A 109 13.92 -5.38 -3.01
C PRO A 109 13.27 -5.19 -4.39
N LEU A 110 13.64 -4.11 -5.06
CA LEU A 110 13.33 -3.89 -6.47
C LEU A 110 14.53 -4.34 -7.29
N VAL A 111 14.28 -5.21 -8.27
CA VAL A 111 15.29 -5.76 -9.17
C VAL A 111 14.92 -5.46 -10.62
N ILE A 112 15.95 -5.35 -11.47
CA ILE A 112 15.77 -5.29 -12.92
C ILE A 112 15.64 -6.72 -13.43
N ILE A 113 14.65 -6.96 -14.29
CA ILE A 113 14.39 -8.25 -14.92
C ILE A 113 14.48 -8.03 -16.43
N ALA A 114 15.24 -8.88 -17.11
CA ALA A 114 15.39 -8.85 -18.56
C ALA A 114 15.24 -10.28 -19.12
N PRO A 115 14.96 -10.43 -20.43
CA PRO A 115 15.04 -11.71 -21.11
C PRO A 115 16.41 -12.39 -20.90
N PRO A 116 16.47 -13.74 -20.91
CA PRO A 116 17.72 -14.47 -20.65
C PRO A 116 18.81 -14.21 -21.69
N ASP A 117 18.43 -13.81 -22.90
CA ASP A 117 19.30 -13.45 -24.03
C ASP A 117 19.64 -11.95 -24.10
N HIS A 118 19.20 -11.16 -23.10
CA HIS A 118 19.49 -9.73 -23.06
C HIS A 118 21.01 -9.49 -22.96
N PRO A 119 21.59 -8.50 -23.68
CA PRO A 119 23.04 -8.27 -23.70
C PRO A 119 23.67 -8.05 -22.32
N LEU A 120 22.89 -7.50 -21.38
CA LEU A 120 23.33 -7.25 -20.00
C LEU A 120 23.07 -8.42 -19.04
N ALA A 121 22.40 -9.50 -19.44
CA ALA A 121 22.01 -10.60 -18.55
C ALA A 121 23.21 -11.35 -17.94
N SER A 122 24.33 -11.43 -18.66
CA SER A 122 25.57 -12.06 -18.20
C SER A 122 26.59 -11.07 -17.63
N VAL A 123 26.28 -9.77 -17.61
CA VAL A 123 27.19 -8.71 -17.17
C VAL A 123 26.97 -8.44 -15.69
N ARG A 124 28.07 -8.31 -14.94
CA ARG A 124 28.05 -7.91 -13.52
C ARG A 124 28.44 -6.45 -13.37
N GLU A 125 28.06 -5.85 -12.24
CA GLU A 125 28.44 -4.47 -11.88
C GLU A 125 28.07 -3.44 -12.96
N ILE A 126 26.88 -3.59 -13.53
CA ILE A 126 26.37 -2.71 -14.60
C ILE A 126 26.14 -1.30 -14.01
N SER A 127 26.74 -0.28 -14.64
CA SER A 127 26.57 1.10 -14.20
C SER A 127 25.15 1.62 -14.45
N LYS A 128 24.74 2.64 -13.69
CA LYS A 128 23.42 3.27 -13.85
C LYS A 128 23.24 3.89 -15.23
N GLU A 129 24.30 4.48 -15.78
CA GLU A 129 24.33 5.12 -17.09
C GLU A 129 24.09 4.09 -18.20
N ARG A 130 24.69 2.90 -18.08
CA ARG A 130 24.46 1.84 -19.05
C ARG A 130 23.04 1.30 -18.97
N ILE A 131 22.49 1.17 -17.76
CA ILE A 131 21.09 0.78 -17.54
C ILE A 131 20.14 1.82 -18.16
N ALA A 132 20.41 3.11 -17.98
CA ALA A 132 19.58 4.20 -18.49
C ALA A 132 19.45 4.24 -20.02
N GLN A 133 20.39 3.59 -20.74
CA GLN A 133 20.36 3.46 -22.21
C GLN A 133 19.44 2.34 -22.70
N GLU A 134 18.88 1.51 -21.80
CA GLU A 134 17.98 0.42 -22.16
C GLU A 134 16.51 0.84 -22.26
N HIS A 135 15.73 0.04 -22.98
CA HIS A 135 14.28 0.24 -23.08
C HIS A 135 13.58 -0.36 -21.86
N PHE A 136 12.80 0.46 -21.15
CA PHE A 136 12.02 0.04 -19.99
C PHE A 136 10.53 -0.09 -20.29
N LEU A 137 9.93 -1.19 -19.83
CA LEU A 137 8.50 -1.25 -19.59
C LEU A 137 8.22 -0.63 -18.21
N ILE A 138 7.71 0.60 -18.21
CA ILE A 138 7.44 1.35 -16.98
C ILE A 138 6.00 1.14 -16.48
N ARG A 139 5.83 1.29 -15.17
CA ARG A 139 4.51 1.20 -14.52
C ARG A 139 3.68 2.47 -14.75
N GLU A 140 2.39 2.35 -14.48
CA GLU A 140 1.43 3.44 -14.49
C GLU A 140 1.83 4.60 -13.56
N SER A 141 1.30 5.79 -13.84
CA SER A 141 1.42 6.95 -12.96
C SER A 141 0.84 6.64 -11.56
N GLY A 142 1.51 7.10 -10.51
CA GLY A 142 1.13 6.77 -9.12
C GLY A 142 1.71 5.45 -8.59
N SER A 143 2.40 4.67 -9.42
CA SER A 143 3.10 3.45 -8.98
C SER A 143 4.35 3.75 -8.14
N GLY A 144 4.45 3.14 -6.96
CA GLY A 144 5.64 3.24 -6.12
C GLY A 144 6.91 2.64 -6.77
N THR A 145 6.76 1.62 -7.61
CA THR A 145 7.87 1.03 -8.37
C THR A 145 8.39 1.99 -9.43
N ARG A 146 7.49 2.69 -10.14
CA ARG A 146 7.89 3.72 -11.11
C ARG A 146 8.64 4.87 -10.44
N ILE A 147 8.09 5.40 -9.35
CA ILE A 147 8.75 6.47 -8.58
C ILE A 147 10.14 6.03 -8.13
N SER A 148 10.29 4.76 -7.71
CA SER A 148 11.59 4.24 -7.27
C SER A 148 12.59 4.09 -8.42
N LEU A 149 12.13 3.69 -9.61
CA LEU A 149 12.96 3.66 -10.83
C LEU A 149 13.40 5.07 -11.26
N GLU A 150 12.46 6.03 -11.26
CA GLU A 150 12.74 7.44 -11.59
C GLU A 150 13.75 8.05 -10.62
N ILE A 151 13.61 7.80 -9.31
CA ILE A 151 14.60 8.22 -8.30
C ILE A 151 15.95 7.50 -8.51
N PHE A 152 15.93 6.21 -8.87
CA PHE A 152 17.18 5.47 -9.09
C PHE A 152 18.01 6.05 -10.24
N LEU A 153 17.33 6.52 -11.29
CA LEU A 153 17.93 7.10 -12.50
C LEU A 153 18.05 8.63 -12.47
N SER A 154 17.60 9.32 -11.43
CA SER A 154 17.48 10.79 -11.42
C SER A 154 18.79 11.55 -11.61
N ASP A 155 19.90 10.92 -11.25
CA ASP A 155 21.23 11.53 -11.26
C ASP A 155 22.03 11.16 -12.52
N VAL A 156 21.43 10.41 -13.45
CA VAL A 156 22.03 10.07 -14.74
C VAL A 156 21.75 11.23 -15.71
N PRO A 157 22.78 11.87 -16.30
CA PRO A 157 22.60 12.90 -17.32
C PRO A 157 21.83 12.34 -18.53
N GLY A 158 20.83 13.09 -19.00
CA GLY A 158 20.06 12.76 -20.21
C GLY A 158 20.80 13.02 -21.51
#